data_AF-A0A1Z4I6X1-F1
#
_entry.id   AF-A0A1Z4I6X1-F1
#
_cell.length_a   1.000
_cell.length_b   1.000
_cell.length_c   1.000
_cell.angle_alpha   90.00
_cell.angle_beta   90.00
_cell.angle_gamma   90.00
#
_symmetry.space_group_name_H-M   'P 1'
#
loop_
_entity.id
_entity.type
_entity.pdbx_description
1 polymer ?
#
loop_
_entity_poly.entity_id
_entity_poly.type
_entity_poly.pdbx_seq_one_letter_code
_entity_poly.pdbx_strand_id
1 'polypeptide(L)'
;MFKPRTVFSALTAIILAFAISIQIDIQPAVAVGGTCNPTVGNLPICPSTAPSTSASFLDPTAVIKNPANITLGEKVYVAPFAELDATNGSISIAADSNVQDQVKIIASAPGVQIGERVIMAHMAVVKGGARVGTQGSTGPFTDPVTNAQFSNTTPETFLAFNCEIDGATVERNTVVNFLARVGPGVTLPAGKVVLPGKNVTTNLEANSGLLGKVANLTQADVALMEGIIEVNEAFAKGYTDLARADSTNVTGINYAPATIFNSGGLPQIGGIATRDPNYRNRIIGNLTFQDSLATLNHKLANRISLRADEGEPFNVGSIAGMANDVVFHALETTSLTLGNGVGYGPRALVHGGRQVVNGAANGPETSIGDAVGLGPNSVIFRASIGNRSAIGQRSAVFNSTLPPRTHVRSKVIYADNGSLIAPVEW
;
A
#
# COMPACT_ATOMS: atom_id res chain seq x y z
N MET A 1 62.48 0.72 11.85
CA MET A 1 63.49 1.07 10.83
C MET A 1 63.74 -0.17 9.98
N PHE A 2 63.56 -0.08 8.65
CA PHE A 2 63.79 -1.10 7.60
C PHE A 2 63.09 -2.48 7.62
N LYS A 3 62.72 -2.93 6.40
CA LYS A 3 62.29 -4.30 5.99
C LYS A 3 63.43 -4.98 5.20
N PRO A 4 63.39 -6.29 4.93
CA PRO A 4 62.93 -6.83 3.61
C PRO A 4 61.80 -7.89 3.77
N ARG A 5 60.80 -8.08 2.85
CA ARG A 5 60.78 -8.72 1.49
C ARG A 5 60.95 -10.26 1.53
N THR A 6 60.43 -11.14 0.65
CA THR A 6 60.02 -11.16 -0.81
C THR A 6 59.33 -12.54 -1.09
N VAL A 7 58.34 -12.87 -1.97
CA VAL A 7 57.28 -12.27 -2.85
C VAL A 7 56.22 -13.38 -3.19
N PHE A 8 55.12 -13.06 -3.92
CA PHE A 8 54.18 -13.95 -4.66
C PHE A 8 53.20 -14.82 -3.83
N SER A 9 52.04 -15.32 -4.35
CA SER A 9 51.40 -15.25 -5.69
C SER A 9 49.86 -15.10 -5.57
N ALA A 10 49.17 -14.86 -6.69
CA ALA A 10 47.71 -14.97 -6.82
C ALA A 10 47.25 -16.37 -7.30
N LEU A 11 45.92 -16.55 -7.41
CA LEU A 11 45.14 -17.73 -7.85
C LEU A 11 45.12 -18.96 -6.92
N THR A 12 43.96 -19.19 -6.30
CA THR A 12 43.17 -20.40 -6.61
C THR A 12 41.68 -20.14 -6.47
N ALA A 13 40.92 -20.50 -7.50
CA ALA A 13 39.48 -20.74 -7.45
C ALA A 13 39.23 -22.21 -7.85
N ILE A 14 37.98 -22.56 -8.20
CA ILE A 14 37.56 -23.79 -8.91
C ILE A 14 37.15 -25.00 -8.04
N ILE A 15 35.82 -25.20 -7.99
CA ILE A 15 35.04 -26.46 -7.95
C ILE A 15 35.11 -27.36 -6.70
N LEU A 16 33.95 -27.48 -6.04
CA LEU A 16 33.21 -28.76 -6.06
C LEU A 16 31.72 -28.48 -6.33
N ALA A 17 31.12 -29.16 -7.30
CA ALA A 17 29.74 -28.94 -7.73
C ALA A 17 29.09 -30.24 -8.21
N PHE A 18 27.96 -30.57 -7.60
CA PHE A 18 26.93 -31.51 -8.06
C PHE A 18 25.63 -31.05 -7.37
N ALA A 19 24.43 -31.09 -7.93
CA ALA A 19 23.91 -31.25 -9.28
C ALA A 19 22.39 -31.30 -9.06
N ILE A 20 21.70 -30.18 -9.22
CA ILE A 20 20.24 -30.18 -9.37
C ILE A 20 20.00 -29.93 -10.85
N SER A 21 19.27 -30.84 -11.49
CA SER A 21 19.08 -30.82 -12.94
C SER A 21 18.43 -29.53 -13.40
N ILE A 22 19.10 -28.78 -14.27
CA ILE A 22 18.48 -27.67 -14.99
C ILE A 22 17.52 -28.28 -16.01
N GLN A 23 16.26 -28.42 -15.63
CA GLN A 23 15.20 -28.70 -16.59
C GLN A 23 14.97 -27.42 -17.39
N ILE A 24 15.64 -27.33 -18.54
CA ILE A 24 15.48 -26.21 -19.48
C ILE A 24 14.13 -26.37 -20.17
N ASP A 25 13.07 -25.91 -19.48
CA ASP A 25 11.79 -25.68 -20.13
C ASP A 25 12.02 -24.64 -21.24
N ILE A 26 11.77 -25.06 -22.47
CA ILE A 26 11.82 -24.18 -23.65
C ILE A 26 10.64 -23.22 -23.53
N GLN A 27 10.88 -22.09 -22.85
CA GLN A 27 9.90 -21.03 -22.70
C GLN A 27 9.43 -20.60 -24.10
N PRO A 28 8.11 -20.61 -24.38
CA PRO A 28 7.59 -20.15 -25.66
C PRO A 28 7.93 -18.66 -25.87
N ALA A 29 7.97 -18.23 -27.13
CA ALA A 29 8.45 -16.90 -27.50
C ALA A 29 7.75 -15.77 -26.72
N VAL A 30 8.56 -14.85 -26.18
CA VAL A 30 8.11 -13.82 -25.24
C VAL A 30 7.12 -12.86 -25.91
N ALA A 31 5.91 -12.80 -25.36
CA ALA A 31 4.97 -11.71 -25.64
C ALA A 31 5.44 -10.45 -24.88
N VAL A 32 6.27 -9.63 -25.52
CA VAL A 32 6.69 -8.31 -25.03
C VAL A 32 5.57 -7.29 -25.28
N GLY A 33 5.14 -6.54 -24.26
CA GLY A 33 4.06 -5.55 -24.41
C GLY A 33 2.68 -6.18 -24.41
N GLY A 34 2.39 -7.01 -23.41
CA GLY A 34 1.17 -7.82 -23.34
C GLY A 34 0.21 -7.40 -22.21
N THR A 35 -0.82 -6.61 -22.54
CA THR A 35 -1.95 -6.42 -21.60
C THR A 35 -2.66 -7.74 -21.32
N CYS A 36 -3.16 -7.93 -20.10
CA CYS A 36 -3.73 -9.20 -19.64
C CYS A 36 -5.11 -9.04 -19.00
N ASN A 37 -5.96 -10.07 -19.15
CA ASN A 37 -7.21 -10.17 -18.40
C ASN A 37 -7.03 -11.18 -17.24
N PRO A 38 -7.40 -10.84 -15.99
CA PRO A 38 -7.23 -11.69 -14.79
C PRO A 38 -8.29 -12.81 -14.73
N THR A 39 -8.36 -13.62 -15.78
CA THR A 39 -9.18 -14.84 -15.84
C THR A 39 -8.51 -15.97 -15.06
N VAL A 40 -9.20 -17.10 -14.86
CA VAL A 40 -8.68 -18.26 -14.09
C VAL A 40 -7.31 -18.76 -14.60
N GLY A 41 -7.02 -18.64 -15.90
CA GLY A 41 -5.72 -18.99 -16.48
C GLY A 41 -4.61 -17.96 -16.27
N ASN A 42 -4.92 -16.81 -15.67
CA ASN A 42 -4.03 -15.66 -15.40
C ASN A 42 -4.13 -15.21 -13.92
N LEU A 43 -4.32 -16.16 -13.00
CA LEU A 43 -4.33 -15.91 -11.56
C LEU A 43 -3.41 -16.94 -10.86
N PRO A 44 -2.59 -16.53 -9.87
CA PRO A 44 -2.38 -15.15 -9.40
C PRO A 44 -1.45 -14.31 -10.31
N ILE A 45 -0.96 -14.88 -11.42
CA ILE A 45 0.05 -14.25 -12.30
C ILE A 45 -0.58 -13.93 -13.65
N CYS A 46 -0.45 -12.67 -14.12
CA CYS A 46 -1.16 -12.15 -15.29
C CYS A 46 -0.20 -11.34 -16.20
N PRO A 47 0.06 -11.77 -17.46
CA PRO A 47 -0.19 -13.09 -18.02
C PRO A 47 0.55 -14.20 -17.26
N SER A 48 -0.02 -15.39 -17.13
CA SER A 48 0.60 -16.49 -16.37
C SER A 48 1.92 -17.00 -16.94
N THR A 49 2.17 -16.77 -18.24
CA THR A 49 3.42 -17.09 -18.94
C THR A 49 4.46 -15.94 -18.93
N ALA A 50 4.12 -14.75 -18.43
CA ALA A 50 5.06 -13.62 -18.44
C ALA A 50 6.18 -13.78 -17.40
N PRO A 51 7.44 -13.38 -17.70
CA PRO A 51 8.52 -13.35 -16.72
C PRO A 51 8.15 -12.51 -15.49
N SER A 52 8.61 -12.88 -14.30
CA SER A 52 8.26 -12.17 -13.05
C SER A 52 8.65 -10.69 -13.04
N THR A 53 9.58 -10.28 -13.90
CA THR A 53 10.01 -8.88 -14.09
C THR A 53 9.04 -8.01 -14.90
N SER A 54 8.02 -8.60 -15.54
CA SER A 54 6.96 -7.88 -16.28
C SER A 54 5.55 -8.38 -15.98
N ALA A 55 5.39 -9.56 -15.38
CA ALA A 55 4.09 -10.07 -14.96
C ALA A 55 3.43 -9.19 -13.89
N SER A 56 2.12 -8.99 -14.03
CA SER A 56 1.26 -8.43 -12.99
C SER A 56 0.86 -9.52 -11.99
N PHE A 57 0.81 -9.18 -10.71
CA PHE A 57 0.45 -10.10 -9.63
C PHE A 57 -0.89 -9.71 -9.00
N LEU A 58 -1.74 -10.70 -8.74
CA LEU A 58 -2.98 -10.55 -8.00
C LEU A 58 -3.03 -11.54 -6.83
N ASP A 59 -3.11 -11.01 -5.60
CA ASP A 59 -3.24 -11.85 -4.41
C ASP A 59 -4.51 -12.74 -4.52
N PRO A 60 -4.42 -14.06 -4.24
CA PRO A 60 -5.57 -14.97 -4.33
C PRO A 60 -6.81 -14.60 -3.50
N THR A 61 -6.71 -13.64 -2.58
CA THR A 61 -7.86 -13.11 -1.82
C THR A 61 -8.54 -11.90 -2.47
N ALA A 62 -8.02 -11.37 -3.58
CA ALA A 62 -8.65 -10.31 -4.35
C ALA A 62 -9.95 -10.80 -5.03
N VAL A 63 -10.99 -9.97 -4.97
CA VAL A 63 -12.32 -10.26 -5.53
C VAL A 63 -12.40 -9.70 -6.95
N ILE A 64 -12.32 -10.59 -7.94
CA ILE A 64 -12.33 -10.24 -9.37
C ILE A 64 -13.69 -10.61 -9.97
N LYS A 65 -14.49 -9.63 -10.39
CA LYS A 65 -15.81 -9.85 -11.03
C LYS A 65 -15.78 -9.40 -12.48
N ASN A 66 -16.36 -10.21 -13.37
CA ASN A 66 -16.32 -10.04 -14.82
C ASN A 66 -14.88 -9.86 -15.37
N PRO A 67 -13.96 -10.83 -15.14
CA PRO A 67 -12.53 -10.68 -15.47
C PRO A 67 -12.21 -10.43 -16.95
N ALA A 68 -13.09 -10.82 -17.88
CA ALA A 68 -12.95 -10.53 -19.30
C ALA A 68 -13.14 -9.03 -19.64
N ASN A 69 -13.65 -8.24 -18.70
CA ASN A 69 -13.89 -6.80 -18.79
C ASN A 69 -12.89 -5.99 -17.92
N ILE A 70 -11.85 -6.65 -17.41
CA ILE A 70 -10.75 -6.06 -16.64
C ILE A 70 -9.46 -6.26 -17.45
N THR A 71 -8.77 -5.17 -17.80
CA THR A 71 -7.50 -5.21 -18.54
C THR A 71 -6.41 -4.58 -17.69
N LEU A 72 -5.31 -5.32 -17.48
CA LEU A 72 -4.13 -4.88 -16.75
C LEU A 72 -2.94 -4.71 -17.70
N GLY A 73 -2.06 -3.75 -17.41
CA GLY A 73 -0.73 -3.63 -18.01
C GLY A 73 0.27 -4.63 -17.42
N GLU A 74 1.56 -4.33 -17.59
CA GLU A 74 2.68 -5.07 -16.99
C GLU A 74 2.98 -4.57 -15.56
N LYS A 75 3.52 -5.47 -14.71
CA LYS A 75 3.91 -5.24 -13.30
C LYS A 75 2.84 -4.67 -12.36
N VAL A 76 1.55 -4.72 -12.71
CA VAL A 76 0.48 -4.25 -11.81
C VAL A 76 0.41 -5.13 -10.57
N TYR A 77 0.51 -4.52 -9.38
CA TYR A 77 0.36 -5.22 -8.10
C TYR A 77 -1.07 -5.05 -7.57
N VAL A 78 -1.81 -6.15 -7.38
CA VAL A 78 -3.12 -6.18 -6.73
C VAL A 78 -3.02 -6.97 -5.43
N ALA A 79 -3.22 -6.28 -4.31
CA ALA A 79 -2.92 -6.77 -2.97
C ALA A 79 -4.14 -7.45 -2.29
N PRO A 80 -3.98 -8.05 -1.09
CA PRO A 80 -5.04 -8.76 -0.39
C PRO A 80 -6.39 -8.06 -0.27
N PHE A 81 -7.46 -8.83 -0.49
CA PHE A 81 -8.87 -8.43 -0.33
C PHE A 81 -9.34 -7.20 -1.12
N ALA A 82 -8.53 -6.70 -2.06
CA ALA A 82 -8.92 -5.73 -3.07
C ALA A 82 -10.12 -6.24 -3.89
N GLU A 83 -10.90 -5.34 -4.48
CA GLU A 83 -12.12 -5.68 -5.22
C GLU A 83 -12.15 -4.96 -6.57
N LEU A 84 -12.08 -5.72 -7.66
CA LEU A 84 -12.22 -5.23 -9.03
C LEU A 84 -13.58 -5.69 -9.58
N ASP A 85 -14.56 -4.78 -9.58
CA ASP A 85 -15.92 -5.04 -10.04
C ASP A 85 -16.20 -4.38 -11.40
N ALA A 86 -15.99 -5.16 -12.46
CA ALA A 86 -16.27 -4.76 -13.85
C ALA A 86 -17.65 -5.25 -14.34
N THR A 87 -18.61 -5.46 -13.44
CA THR A 87 -19.95 -5.98 -13.80
C THR A 87 -20.76 -4.98 -14.62
N ASN A 88 -20.64 -3.67 -14.36
CA ASN A 88 -21.47 -2.62 -14.97
C ASN A 88 -20.68 -1.62 -15.86
N GLY A 89 -19.38 -1.85 -16.04
CA GLY A 89 -18.46 -1.03 -16.82
C GLY A 89 -17.09 -1.70 -16.87
N SER A 90 -16.25 -1.37 -17.85
CA SER A 90 -14.88 -1.92 -17.93
C SER A 90 -13.96 -1.34 -16.85
N ILE A 91 -12.88 -2.05 -16.56
CA ILE A 91 -11.75 -1.54 -15.78
C ILE A 91 -10.49 -1.69 -16.62
N SER A 92 -9.75 -0.60 -16.85
CA SER A 92 -8.39 -0.66 -17.39
C SER A 92 -7.39 -0.09 -16.39
N ILE A 93 -6.32 -0.82 -16.10
CA ILE A 93 -5.21 -0.40 -15.24
C ILE A 93 -3.92 -0.54 -16.03
N ALA A 94 -3.24 0.56 -16.35
CA ALA A 94 -1.99 0.50 -17.11
C ALA A 94 -0.78 0.17 -16.22
N ALA A 95 0.41 0.11 -16.83
CA ALA A 95 1.62 -0.45 -16.22
C ALA A 95 2.11 0.29 -14.96
N ASP A 96 2.94 -0.40 -14.17
CA ASP A 96 3.60 0.08 -12.94
C ASP A 96 2.63 0.59 -11.85
N SER A 97 1.31 0.36 -11.99
CA SER A 97 0.28 0.80 -11.05
C SER A 97 0.02 -0.22 -9.95
N ASN A 98 -0.50 0.21 -8.81
CA ASN A 98 -0.80 -0.68 -7.69
C ASN A 98 -2.19 -0.45 -7.06
N VAL A 99 -2.83 -1.56 -6.70
CA VAL A 99 -4.17 -1.68 -6.11
C VAL A 99 -3.98 -2.34 -4.74
N GLN A 100 -3.67 -1.54 -3.72
CA GLN A 100 -3.29 -2.03 -2.40
C GLN A 100 -4.48 -2.58 -1.60
N ASP A 101 -4.23 -3.03 -0.37
CA ASP A 101 -5.14 -3.86 0.42
C ASP A 101 -6.55 -3.26 0.54
N GLN A 102 -7.55 -4.03 0.14
CA GLN A 102 -8.97 -3.65 0.11
C GLN A 102 -9.33 -2.41 -0.73
N VAL A 103 -8.47 -1.96 -1.64
CA VAL A 103 -8.88 -0.98 -2.65
C VAL A 103 -10.07 -1.53 -3.43
N LYS A 104 -11.04 -0.67 -3.73
CA LYS A 104 -12.24 -1.04 -4.49
C LYS A 104 -12.33 -0.25 -5.78
N ILE A 105 -12.34 -0.94 -6.91
CA ILE A 105 -12.67 -0.36 -8.22
C ILE A 105 -14.05 -0.88 -8.62
N ILE A 106 -15.07 -0.03 -8.60
CA ILE A 106 -16.47 -0.40 -8.85
C ILE A 106 -16.95 0.34 -10.10
N ALA A 107 -16.78 -0.28 -11.26
CA ALA A 107 -17.01 0.38 -12.55
C ALA A 107 -18.49 0.41 -12.95
N SER A 108 -18.92 1.57 -13.46
CA SER A 108 -20.14 1.71 -14.26
C SER A 108 -19.83 2.49 -15.54
N ALA A 109 -20.70 2.38 -16.55
CA ALA A 109 -20.50 3.02 -17.86
C ALA A 109 -20.08 4.50 -17.78
N PRO A 110 -19.04 4.93 -18.53
CA PRO A 110 -18.32 4.20 -19.58
C PRO A 110 -17.25 3.19 -19.09
N GLY A 111 -16.99 3.09 -17.79
CA GLY A 111 -15.91 2.27 -17.21
C GLY A 111 -14.85 3.12 -16.48
N VAL A 112 -14.07 2.48 -15.60
CA VAL A 112 -12.95 3.12 -14.90
C VAL A 112 -11.67 2.98 -15.72
N GLN A 113 -10.92 4.08 -15.85
CA GLN A 113 -9.63 4.11 -16.53
C GLN A 113 -8.55 4.64 -15.59
N ILE A 114 -7.63 3.76 -15.21
CA ILE A 114 -6.43 4.05 -14.43
C ILE A 114 -5.23 4.06 -15.40
N GLY A 115 -4.49 5.17 -15.40
CA GLY A 115 -3.28 5.37 -16.20
C GLY A 115 -2.07 4.59 -15.67
N GLU A 116 -0.88 4.93 -16.16
CA GLU A 116 0.39 4.35 -15.71
C GLU A 116 0.82 4.97 -14.38
N ARG A 117 1.60 4.23 -13.57
CA ARG A 117 2.16 4.67 -12.28
C ARG A 117 1.11 5.30 -11.33
N VAL A 118 -0.09 4.70 -11.26
CA VAL A 118 -1.13 5.11 -10.30
C VAL A 118 -1.05 4.26 -9.04
N ILE A 119 -0.88 4.94 -7.91
CA ILE A 119 -0.87 4.36 -6.56
C ILE A 119 -2.29 4.45 -6.00
N MET A 120 -2.98 3.33 -5.85
CA MET A 120 -4.19 3.23 -5.05
C MET A 120 -3.83 2.55 -3.73
N ALA A 121 -3.71 3.34 -2.67
CA ALA A 121 -3.31 2.85 -1.36
C ALA A 121 -4.49 2.32 -0.52
N HIS A 122 -4.16 1.61 0.57
CA HIS A 122 -5.12 0.77 1.31
C HIS A 122 -6.50 1.41 1.53
N MET A 123 -7.53 0.63 1.19
CA MET A 123 -8.95 0.97 1.30
C MET A 123 -9.44 2.19 0.47
N ALA A 124 -8.63 2.73 -0.46
CA ALA A 124 -9.11 3.74 -1.41
C ALA A 124 -10.23 3.18 -2.31
N VAL A 125 -11.16 4.04 -2.74
CA VAL A 125 -12.31 3.66 -3.56
C VAL A 125 -12.30 4.46 -4.86
N VAL A 126 -12.35 3.77 -6.01
CA VAL A 126 -12.59 4.37 -7.32
C VAL A 126 -13.89 3.79 -7.87
N LYS A 127 -14.84 4.63 -8.26
CA LYS A 127 -16.16 4.14 -8.71
C LYS A 127 -16.77 4.99 -9.82
N GLY A 128 -17.74 4.40 -10.52
CA GLY A 128 -18.41 5.03 -11.65
C GLY A 128 -17.57 5.00 -12.92
N GLY A 129 -17.65 6.07 -13.73
CA GLY A 129 -16.86 6.26 -14.95
C GLY A 129 -15.54 7.03 -14.74
N ALA A 130 -14.86 6.78 -13.62
CA ALA A 130 -13.72 7.59 -13.17
C ALA A 130 -12.46 7.45 -14.05
N ARG A 131 -11.67 8.53 -14.12
CA ARG A 131 -10.39 8.60 -14.86
C ARG A 131 -9.29 9.06 -13.91
N VAL A 132 -8.19 8.31 -13.82
CA VAL A 132 -7.08 8.60 -12.88
C VAL A 132 -5.75 8.48 -13.61
N GLY A 133 -4.90 9.52 -13.60
CA GLY A 133 -3.58 9.54 -14.24
C GLY A 133 -3.57 9.57 -15.78
N THR A 134 -4.70 9.29 -16.43
CA THR A 134 -4.81 9.12 -17.90
C THR A 134 -4.44 10.37 -18.71
N GLN A 135 -4.46 11.55 -18.10
CA GLN A 135 -4.14 12.84 -18.71
C GLN A 135 -3.53 13.81 -17.69
N GLY A 136 -3.05 14.97 -18.16
CA GLY A 136 -2.56 16.08 -17.34
C GLY A 136 -1.17 16.55 -17.73
N SER A 137 -0.70 17.63 -17.11
CA SER A 137 0.61 18.22 -17.39
C SER A 137 1.77 17.51 -16.66
N THR A 138 2.96 17.58 -17.23
CA THR A 138 4.25 17.22 -16.60
C THR A 138 4.93 18.42 -15.92
N GLY A 139 4.41 19.64 -16.10
CA GLY A 139 4.92 20.87 -15.47
C GLY A 139 4.91 22.08 -16.42
N PRO A 140 5.59 23.18 -16.06
CA PRO A 140 6.23 23.40 -14.76
C PRO A 140 5.21 23.60 -13.63
N PHE A 141 5.62 23.25 -12.42
CA PHE A 141 4.88 23.44 -11.17
C PHE A 141 5.71 24.32 -10.21
N THR A 142 5.04 25.14 -9.40
CA THR A 142 5.68 25.89 -8.32
C THR A 142 5.57 25.11 -7.01
N ASP A 143 6.70 24.71 -6.44
CA ASP A 143 6.74 24.14 -5.09
C ASP A 143 6.37 25.23 -4.05
N PRO A 144 5.32 25.05 -3.24
CA PRO A 144 4.84 26.07 -2.30
C PRO A 144 5.72 26.27 -1.07
N VAL A 145 6.72 25.42 -0.83
CA VAL A 145 7.65 25.51 0.32
C VAL A 145 8.95 26.18 -0.09
N THR A 146 9.51 25.80 -1.25
CA THR A 146 10.80 26.32 -1.74
C THR A 146 10.67 27.47 -2.74
N ASN A 147 9.47 27.66 -3.32
CA ASN A 147 9.20 28.52 -4.49
C ASN A 147 9.96 28.12 -5.77
N ALA A 148 10.62 26.95 -5.79
CA ALA A 148 11.29 26.44 -6.99
C ALA A 148 10.27 26.05 -8.07
N GLN A 149 10.67 26.21 -9.34
CA GLN A 149 9.98 25.57 -10.45
C GLN A 149 10.51 24.15 -10.62
N PHE A 150 9.62 23.17 -10.78
CA PHE A 150 9.96 21.79 -11.10
C PHE A 150 9.02 21.21 -12.16
N SER A 151 9.43 20.12 -12.79
CA SER A 151 8.59 19.32 -13.69
C SER A 151 8.82 17.85 -13.36
N ASN A 152 7.78 17.02 -13.47
CA ASN A 152 7.89 15.57 -13.41
C ASN A 152 7.47 14.98 -14.76
N THR A 153 8.46 14.46 -15.50
CA THR A 153 8.29 13.82 -16.81
C THR A 153 7.91 12.34 -16.74
N THR A 154 7.91 11.74 -15.54
CA THR A 154 7.56 10.34 -15.28
C THR A 154 6.39 10.32 -14.28
N PRO A 155 5.17 10.67 -14.70
CA PRO A 155 4.23 11.35 -13.80
C PRO A 155 3.26 10.42 -13.06
N GLU A 156 3.46 10.24 -11.75
CA GLU A 156 2.61 9.43 -10.86
C GLU A 156 1.23 10.04 -10.55
N THR A 157 0.34 9.26 -9.94
CA THR A 157 -0.87 9.75 -9.27
C THR A 157 -1.10 8.98 -7.97
N PHE A 158 -1.37 9.66 -6.85
CA PHE A 158 -1.52 9.01 -5.54
C PHE A 158 -2.92 9.17 -4.93
N LEU A 159 -3.64 8.06 -4.79
CA LEU A 159 -4.90 7.95 -4.09
C LEU A 159 -4.65 7.31 -2.71
N ALA A 160 -4.62 8.15 -1.67
CA ALA A 160 -4.18 7.74 -0.33
C ALA A 160 -5.30 7.09 0.51
N PHE A 161 -4.94 6.67 1.73
CA PHE A 161 -5.74 5.76 2.56
C PHE A 161 -7.21 6.18 2.75
N ASN A 162 -8.15 5.26 2.50
CA ASN A 162 -9.59 5.49 2.62
C ASN A 162 -10.13 6.74 1.86
N CYS A 163 -9.46 7.22 0.81
CA CYS A 163 -10.01 8.27 -0.05
C CYS A 163 -11.06 7.72 -1.05
N GLU A 164 -11.85 8.59 -1.69
CA GLU A 164 -12.82 8.20 -2.71
C GLU A 164 -12.78 9.07 -3.97
N ILE A 165 -12.68 8.43 -5.13
CA ILE A 165 -12.85 9.02 -6.46
C ILE A 165 -14.17 8.51 -7.04
N ASP A 166 -15.15 9.40 -7.13
CA ASP A 166 -16.54 9.07 -7.48
C ASP A 166 -16.89 9.71 -8.83
N GLY A 167 -16.74 8.99 -9.95
CA GLY A 167 -17.07 9.51 -11.28
C GLY A 167 -16.30 10.77 -11.70
N ALA A 168 -15.11 10.97 -11.14
CA ALA A 168 -14.28 12.17 -11.34
C ALA A 168 -13.15 11.92 -12.35
N THR A 169 -12.52 13.01 -12.82
CA THR A 169 -11.21 12.98 -13.48
C THR A 169 -10.14 13.45 -12.49
N VAL A 170 -9.13 12.64 -12.28
CA VAL A 170 -7.94 12.95 -11.48
C VAL A 170 -6.76 12.90 -12.42
N GLU A 171 -6.13 14.04 -12.67
CA GLU A 171 -4.98 14.12 -13.56
C GLU A 171 -3.70 13.57 -12.91
N ARG A 172 -2.71 13.25 -13.75
CA ARG A 172 -1.35 12.91 -13.32
C ARG A 172 -0.67 14.06 -12.59
N ASN A 173 0.38 13.77 -11.82
CA ASN A 173 1.00 14.70 -10.88
C ASN A 173 -0.02 15.27 -9.88
N THR A 174 -0.86 14.41 -9.29
CA THR A 174 -1.79 14.80 -8.23
C THR A 174 -1.81 13.79 -7.08
N VAL A 175 -2.24 14.28 -5.91
CA VAL A 175 -2.47 13.48 -4.70
C VAL A 175 -3.89 13.72 -4.20
N VAL A 176 -4.61 12.65 -3.86
CA VAL A 176 -5.88 12.72 -3.12
C VAL A 176 -5.66 12.09 -1.75
N ASN A 177 -5.44 12.94 -0.75
CA ASN A 177 -4.90 12.53 0.55
C ASN A 177 -5.93 11.78 1.41
N PHE A 178 -5.50 11.21 2.54
CA PHE A 178 -6.29 10.24 3.29
C PHE A 178 -7.63 10.81 3.78
N LEU A 179 -8.66 9.96 3.76
CA LEU A 179 -10.05 10.31 4.06
C LEU A 179 -10.66 11.45 3.18
N ALA A 180 -9.99 11.91 2.13
CA ALA A 180 -10.54 12.90 1.20
C ALA A 180 -11.42 12.27 0.11
N ARG A 181 -12.15 13.10 -0.65
CA ARG A 181 -13.02 12.68 -1.76
C ARG A 181 -13.01 13.68 -2.90
N VAL A 182 -13.05 13.17 -4.13
CA VAL A 182 -13.32 13.94 -5.36
C VAL A 182 -14.63 13.42 -5.97
N GLY A 183 -15.62 14.31 -6.10
CA GLY A 183 -16.98 13.98 -6.53
C GLY A 183 -17.21 13.94 -8.05
N PRO A 184 -18.41 13.52 -8.48
CA PRO A 184 -18.70 13.24 -9.89
C PRO A 184 -18.68 14.49 -10.76
N GLY A 185 -18.05 14.35 -11.93
CA GLY A 185 -17.88 15.46 -12.88
C GLY A 185 -16.81 16.49 -12.49
N VAL A 186 -16.13 16.32 -11.36
CA VAL A 186 -14.98 17.16 -10.99
C VAL A 186 -13.74 16.70 -11.73
N THR A 187 -12.92 17.66 -12.19
CA THR A 187 -11.55 17.44 -12.64
C THR A 187 -10.59 18.02 -11.60
N LEU A 188 -9.76 17.19 -10.99
CA LEU A 188 -8.58 17.61 -10.22
C LEU A 188 -7.40 17.75 -11.19
N PRO A 189 -6.94 18.99 -11.50
CA PRO A 189 -5.91 19.21 -12.50
C PRO A 189 -4.51 18.90 -11.96
N ALA A 190 -3.57 18.65 -12.88
CA ALA A 190 -2.17 18.37 -12.57
C ALA A 190 -1.52 19.44 -11.66
N GLY A 191 -0.66 19.00 -10.74
CA GLY A 191 0.02 19.85 -9.76
C GLY A 191 -0.81 20.17 -8.51
N LYS A 192 -1.85 19.38 -8.20
CA LYS A 192 -2.74 19.60 -7.04
C LYS A 192 -2.75 18.44 -6.04
N VAL A 193 -2.91 18.80 -4.77
CA VAL A 193 -3.03 17.89 -3.63
C VAL A 193 -4.37 18.18 -2.94
N VAL A 194 -5.32 17.25 -2.94
CA VAL A 194 -6.53 17.37 -2.10
C VAL A 194 -6.14 17.15 -0.66
N LEU A 195 -6.48 18.10 0.22
CA LEU A 195 -6.10 18.05 1.62
C LEU A 195 -6.83 16.93 2.38
N PRO A 196 -6.26 16.37 3.46
CA PRO A 196 -6.87 15.27 4.21
C PRO A 196 -8.30 15.57 4.65
N GLY A 197 -9.18 14.57 4.54
CA GLY A 197 -10.58 14.65 4.98
C GLY A 197 -11.52 15.52 4.12
N LYS A 198 -11.00 16.22 3.10
CA LYS A 198 -11.78 17.17 2.29
C LYS A 198 -12.69 16.51 1.26
N ASN A 199 -13.87 17.07 1.06
CA ASN A 199 -14.81 16.64 0.03
C ASN A 199 -14.88 17.70 -1.07
N VAL A 200 -14.27 17.42 -2.23
CA VAL A 200 -14.24 18.31 -3.40
C VAL A 200 -15.43 17.97 -4.29
N THR A 201 -16.35 18.92 -4.48
CA THR A 201 -17.61 18.71 -5.23
C THR A 201 -17.75 19.61 -6.45
N THR A 202 -16.83 20.56 -6.65
CA THR A 202 -16.81 21.48 -7.79
C THR A 202 -15.40 21.66 -8.38
N ASN A 203 -15.34 22.02 -9.67
CA ASN A 203 -14.07 22.36 -10.32
C ASN A 203 -13.39 23.60 -9.71
N LEU A 204 -14.15 24.52 -9.09
CA LEU A 204 -13.59 25.69 -8.42
C LEU A 204 -12.78 25.29 -7.17
N GLU A 205 -13.32 24.37 -6.36
CA GLU A 205 -12.62 23.78 -5.20
C GLU A 205 -11.39 22.96 -5.61
N ALA A 206 -11.45 22.28 -6.76
CA ALA A 206 -10.33 21.48 -7.28
C ALA A 206 -9.17 22.33 -7.82
N ASN A 207 -9.46 23.53 -8.34
CA ASN A 207 -8.44 24.43 -8.89
C ASN A 207 -7.84 25.37 -7.82
N SER A 208 -8.68 25.92 -6.93
CA SER A 208 -8.32 27.05 -6.06
C SER A 208 -8.05 26.63 -4.61
N GLY A 209 -6.80 26.76 -4.17
CA GLY A 209 -6.42 26.55 -2.76
C GLY A 209 -7.05 27.54 -1.79
N LEU A 210 -7.55 28.69 -2.29
CA LEU A 210 -8.24 29.71 -1.47
C LEU A 210 -9.53 29.17 -0.82
N LEU A 211 -10.10 28.06 -1.32
CA LEU A 211 -11.27 27.42 -0.73
C LEU A 211 -10.92 26.39 0.37
N GLY A 212 -9.64 26.21 0.71
CA GLY A 212 -9.21 25.31 1.80
C GLY A 212 -9.50 23.83 1.53
N LYS A 213 -9.48 23.44 0.25
CA LYS A 213 -9.78 22.09 -0.27
C LYS A 213 -8.56 21.41 -0.87
N VAL A 214 -7.73 22.17 -1.58
CA VAL A 214 -6.51 21.72 -2.26
C VAL A 214 -5.30 22.58 -1.88
N ALA A 215 -4.12 22.01 -2.01
CA ALA A 215 -2.82 22.70 -2.08
C ALA A 215 -2.17 22.44 -3.46
N ASN A 216 -1.02 23.07 -3.71
CA ASN A 216 -0.15 22.72 -4.83
C ASN A 216 0.76 21.53 -4.44
N LEU A 217 1.15 20.74 -5.44
CA LEU A 217 2.12 19.65 -5.30
C LEU A 217 3.51 20.18 -4.93
N THR A 218 4.23 19.46 -4.06
CA THR A 218 5.63 19.70 -3.70
C THR A 218 6.56 18.71 -4.41
N GLN A 219 7.87 19.01 -4.43
CA GLN A 219 8.89 18.04 -4.85
C GLN A 219 8.96 16.83 -3.90
N ALA A 220 8.59 17.00 -2.63
CA ALA A 220 8.56 15.92 -1.64
C ALA A 220 7.38 14.95 -1.86
N ASP A 221 6.26 15.42 -2.43
CA ASP A 221 5.15 14.54 -2.85
C ASP A 221 5.59 13.65 -4.02
N VAL A 222 6.33 14.21 -5.01
CA VAL A 222 6.85 13.44 -6.15
C VAL A 222 7.81 12.34 -5.69
N ALA A 223 8.82 12.69 -4.88
CA ALA A 223 9.78 11.71 -4.36
C ALA A 223 9.13 10.63 -3.47
N LEU A 224 8.03 10.96 -2.77
CA LEU A 224 7.23 9.97 -2.04
C LEU A 224 6.51 9.01 -3.00
N MET A 225 5.91 9.53 -4.08
CA MET A 225 5.21 8.69 -5.06
C MET A 225 6.18 7.76 -5.81
N GLU A 226 7.35 8.27 -6.23
CA GLU A 226 8.39 7.51 -6.93
C GLU A 226 8.79 6.24 -6.15
N GLY A 227 9.17 6.38 -4.87
CA GLY A 227 9.53 5.24 -4.02
C GLY A 227 8.40 4.25 -3.75
N ILE A 228 7.14 4.72 -3.67
CA ILE A 228 5.98 3.81 -3.54
C ILE A 228 5.80 2.97 -4.83
N ILE A 229 6.10 3.50 -6.02
CA ILE A 229 6.08 2.70 -7.25
C ILE A 229 7.18 1.63 -7.20
N GLU A 230 8.43 1.99 -6.89
CA GLU A 230 9.56 1.05 -6.84
C GLU A 230 9.28 -0.15 -5.91
N VAL A 231 8.75 0.12 -4.72
CA VAL A 231 8.31 -0.91 -3.75
C VAL A 231 7.23 -1.82 -4.35
N ASN A 232 6.23 -1.27 -5.04
CA ASN A 232 5.12 -2.07 -5.56
C ASN A 232 5.48 -2.85 -6.83
N GLU A 233 6.39 -2.36 -7.67
CA GLU A 233 7.01 -3.15 -8.74
C GLU A 233 7.80 -4.34 -8.16
N ALA A 234 8.55 -4.11 -7.08
CA ALA A 234 9.25 -5.18 -6.36
C ALA A 234 8.28 -6.21 -5.76
N PHE A 235 7.09 -5.80 -5.30
CA PHE A 235 6.04 -6.73 -4.87
C PHE A 235 5.40 -7.52 -6.02
N ALA A 236 5.09 -6.88 -7.17
CA ALA A 236 4.57 -7.59 -8.34
C ALA A 236 5.51 -8.74 -8.77
N LYS A 237 6.82 -8.45 -8.81
CA LYS A 237 7.84 -9.47 -9.07
C LYS A 237 7.95 -10.50 -7.94
N GLY A 238 8.15 -10.05 -6.70
CA GLY A 238 8.47 -10.92 -5.57
C GLY A 238 7.36 -11.92 -5.24
N TYR A 239 6.11 -11.48 -5.27
CA TYR A 239 4.97 -12.36 -5.08
C TYR A 239 4.73 -13.29 -6.28
N THR A 240 5.05 -12.86 -7.51
CA THR A 240 5.08 -13.76 -8.68
C THR A 240 6.12 -14.87 -8.49
N ASP A 241 7.34 -14.54 -8.04
CA ASP A 241 8.39 -15.55 -7.79
C ASP A 241 7.97 -16.54 -6.68
N LEU A 242 7.38 -16.06 -5.58
CA LEU A 242 6.83 -16.94 -4.54
C LEU A 242 5.74 -17.89 -5.08
N ALA A 243 4.82 -17.37 -5.89
CA ALA A 243 3.72 -18.14 -6.47
C ALA A 243 4.17 -19.13 -7.55
N ARG A 244 5.28 -18.85 -8.24
CA ARG A 244 5.92 -19.79 -9.18
C ARG A 244 6.65 -20.92 -8.46
N ALA A 245 7.22 -20.67 -7.28
CA ALA A 245 7.87 -21.71 -6.48
C ALA A 245 6.87 -22.68 -5.82
N ASP A 246 5.78 -22.15 -5.25
CA ASP A 246 4.61 -22.91 -4.77
C ASP A 246 3.44 -21.92 -4.67
N SER A 247 2.34 -22.18 -5.36
CA SER A 247 1.18 -21.28 -5.38
C SER A 247 0.54 -21.09 -3.99
N THR A 248 0.77 -22.01 -3.06
CA THR A 248 0.33 -21.88 -1.67
C THR A 248 1.21 -20.95 -0.84
N ASN A 249 2.37 -20.48 -1.34
CA ASN A 249 3.17 -19.42 -0.69
C ASN A 249 2.44 -18.07 -0.64
N VAL A 250 1.49 -17.84 -1.54
CA VAL A 250 0.75 -16.57 -1.64
C VAL A 250 -0.67 -16.67 -1.07
N THR A 251 -0.92 -17.59 -0.15
CA THR A 251 -2.22 -17.73 0.55
C THR A 251 -2.06 -17.78 2.07
N GLY A 252 -3.09 -17.38 2.81
CA GLY A 252 -3.14 -17.46 4.28
C GLY A 252 -1.98 -16.77 5.03
N ILE A 253 -1.48 -17.43 6.08
CA ILE A 253 -0.32 -17.03 6.88
C ILE A 253 0.95 -17.53 6.18
N ASN A 254 1.82 -16.65 5.69
CA ASN A 254 2.88 -17.06 4.76
C ASN A 254 4.07 -16.08 4.63
N TYR A 255 5.00 -16.46 3.74
CA TYR A 255 6.23 -15.72 3.47
C TYR A 255 5.97 -14.31 2.92
N ALA A 256 6.71 -13.31 3.43
CA ALA A 256 7.01 -12.13 2.63
C ALA A 256 8.02 -12.48 1.52
N PRO A 257 7.93 -11.86 0.33
CA PRO A 257 8.96 -11.97 -0.68
C PRO A 257 10.25 -11.28 -0.20
N ALA A 258 11.41 -11.88 -0.49
CA ALA A 258 12.67 -11.20 -0.28
C ALA A 258 12.86 -10.11 -1.35
N THR A 259 13.17 -8.89 -0.92
CA THR A 259 13.41 -7.72 -1.79
C THR A 259 14.81 -7.14 -1.48
N ILE A 260 15.09 -5.90 -1.94
CA ILE A 260 16.29 -5.17 -1.50
C ILE A 260 16.14 -4.53 -0.11
N PHE A 261 14.90 -4.37 0.36
CA PHE A 261 14.54 -3.65 1.59
C PHE A 261 13.99 -4.55 2.70
N ASN A 262 13.46 -5.73 2.36
CA ASN A 262 12.88 -6.70 3.29
C ASN A 262 13.54 -8.07 3.10
N SER A 263 13.90 -8.74 4.20
CA SER A 263 14.61 -10.02 4.16
C SER A 263 13.69 -11.23 3.86
N GLY A 264 12.38 -11.01 3.83
CA GLY A 264 11.36 -12.04 3.70
C GLY A 264 11.09 -12.76 5.04
N GLY A 265 10.56 -13.98 4.96
CA GLY A 265 10.34 -14.84 6.14
C GLY A 265 8.88 -14.92 6.61
N LEU A 266 8.67 -15.66 7.71
CA LEU A 266 7.35 -16.06 8.21
C LEU A 266 6.92 -15.29 9.48
N PRO A 267 5.60 -15.09 9.66
CA PRO A 267 5.05 -14.60 10.93
C PRO A 267 5.36 -15.54 12.10
N GLN A 268 5.61 -14.96 13.27
CA GLN A 268 5.76 -15.70 14.53
C GLN A 268 4.49 -15.55 15.35
N ILE A 269 3.81 -16.64 15.70
CA ILE A 269 2.50 -16.60 16.37
C ILE A 269 2.60 -17.36 17.69
N GLY A 270 2.41 -16.65 18.80
CA GLY A 270 2.71 -17.18 20.14
C GLY A 270 4.18 -17.60 20.31
N GLY A 271 5.09 -16.95 19.59
CA GLY A 271 6.53 -17.31 19.54
C GLY A 271 6.89 -18.47 18.60
N ILE A 272 5.96 -18.95 17.76
CA ILE A 272 6.19 -20.06 16.82
C ILE A 272 6.14 -19.53 15.37
N ALA A 273 7.22 -19.70 14.61
CA ALA A 273 7.23 -19.40 13.17
C ALA A 273 6.15 -20.25 12.46
N THR A 274 5.16 -19.59 11.86
CA THR A 274 3.90 -20.21 11.42
C THR A 274 3.68 -20.00 9.93
N ARG A 275 3.36 -21.09 9.21
CA ARG A 275 2.81 -21.08 7.86
C ARG A 275 1.50 -21.85 7.86
N ASP A 276 0.41 -21.21 7.45
CA ASP A 276 -0.90 -21.84 7.24
C ASP A 276 -1.53 -21.26 5.97
N PRO A 277 -1.35 -21.93 4.82
CA PRO A 277 -1.89 -21.46 3.55
C PRO A 277 -3.42 -21.41 3.49
N ASN A 278 -4.12 -22.12 4.39
CA ASN A 278 -5.58 -22.21 4.42
C ASN A 278 -6.22 -21.15 5.35
N TYR A 279 -5.42 -20.32 6.01
CA TYR A 279 -5.93 -19.31 6.94
C TYR A 279 -6.78 -18.24 6.22
N ARG A 280 -7.93 -17.91 6.80
CA ARG A 280 -8.95 -16.98 6.22
C ARG A 280 -8.51 -15.52 6.01
N ASN A 281 -7.32 -15.16 6.49
CA ASN A 281 -6.76 -13.81 6.52
C ASN A 281 -5.33 -13.85 5.98
N ARG A 282 -4.83 -12.75 5.40
CA ARG A 282 -3.45 -12.68 4.92
C ARG A 282 -2.58 -12.08 6.02
N ILE A 283 -1.60 -12.87 6.48
CA ILE A 283 -0.64 -12.45 7.50
C ILE A 283 0.73 -12.82 6.96
N ILE A 284 1.55 -11.82 6.68
CA ILE A 284 2.70 -11.94 5.78
C ILE A 284 3.95 -11.30 6.40
N GLY A 285 5.10 -11.96 6.26
CA GLY A 285 6.40 -11.42 6.65
C GLY A 285 6.71 -11.48 8.14
N ASN A 286 7.70 -10.72 8.58
CA ASN A 286 8.26 -10.77 9.94
C ASN A 286 7.37 -10.06 10.98
N LEU A 287 6.19 -10.64 11.21
CA LEU A 287 5.17 -10.17 12.14
C LEU A 287 5.09 -11.12 13.35
N THR A 288 5.42 -10.61 14.53
CA THR A 288 5.38 -11.33 15.80
C THR A 288 4.10 -11.02 16.59
N PHE A 289 3.27 -12.03 16.80
CA PHE A 289 2.10 -12.02 17.68
C PHE A 289 2.41 -12.64 19.05
N GLN A 290 1.99 -11.97 20.11
CA GLN A 290 1.95 -12.52 21.47
C GLN A 290 0.81 -13.54 21.67
N ASP A 291 -0.35 -13.33 21.03
CA ASP A 291 -1.46 -14.29 21.05
C ASP A 291 -1.11 -15.54 20.21
N SER A 292 -1.51 -16.73 20.70
CA SER A 292 -1.37 -17.99 19.96
C SER A 292 -2.39 -18.09 18.81
N LEU A 293 -2.14 -18.98 17.84
CA LEU A 293 -3.00 -19.15 16.66
C LEU A 293 -4.45 -19.54 17.03
N ALA A 294 -4.63 -20.36 18.08
CA ALA A 294 -5.95 -20.68 18.62
C ALA A 294 -6.66 -19.43 19.17
N THR A 295 -5.94 -18.58 19.91
CA THR A 295 -6.48 -17.32 20.43
C THR A 295 -6.80 -16.32 19.31
N LEU A 296 -5.94 -16.22 18.28
CA LEU A 296 -6.22 -15.40 17.09
C LEU A 296 -7.44 -15.91 16.30
N ASN A 297 -7.67 -17.22 16.25
CA ASN A 297 -8.87 -17.81 15.64
C ASN A 297 -10.18 -17.37 16.31
N HIS A 298 -10.16 -17.03 17.61
CA HIS A 298 -11.33 -16.48 18.31
C HIS A 298 -11.40 -14.94 18.27
N LYS A 299 -10.27 -14.24 18.14
CA LYS A 299 -10.18 -12.77 18.23
C LYS A 299 -10.25 -12.02 16.89
N LEU A 300 -9.80 -12.65 15.80
CA LEU A 300 -9.75 -12.04 14.47
C LEU A 300 -10.98 -12.47 13.65
N ALA A 301 -11.63 -11.51 13.01
CA ALA A 301 -12.69 -11.77 12.05
C ALA A 301 -12.11 -12.14 10.65
N ASN A 302 -12.61 -11.55 9.56
CA ASN A 302 -12.30 -11.95 8.18
C ASN A 302 -11.79 -10.77 7.33
N ARG A 303 -11.16 -11.06 6.18
CA ARG A 303 -10.62 -10.06 5.24
C ARG A 303 -9.54 -9.14 5.84
N ILE A 304 -8.87 -9.63 6.87
CA ILE A 304 -7.79 -8.92 7.56
C ILE A 304 -6.48 -9.15 6.80
N SER A 305 -5.73 -8.08 6.53
CA SER A 305 -4.42 -8.14 5.87
C SER A 305 -3.34 -7.48 6.71
N LEU A 306 -2.36 -8.25 7.16
CA LEU A 306 -1.27 -7.76 8.01
C LEU A 306 0.06 -8.08 7.32
N ARG A 307 0.75 -7.05 6.84
CA ARG A 307 1.84 -7.17 5.87
C ARG A 307 3.13 -6.52 6.38
N ALA A 308 4.08 -7.35 6.79
CA ALA A 308 5.46 -6.98 7.16
C ALA A 308 6.45 -7.37 6.05
N ASP A 309 6.08 -7.05 4.80
CA ASP A 309 6.82 -7.31 3.56
C ASP A 309 7.52 -6.07 3.00
N GLU A 310 7.14 -4.86 3.43
CA GLU A 310 7.93 -3.63 3.24
C GLU A 310 8.78 -3.37 4.49
N GLY A 311 8.20 -2.78 5.55
CA GLY A 311 8.86 -2.59 6.85
C GLY A 311 8.83 -3.83 7.75
N GLU A 312 9.90 -4.02 8.54
CA GLU A 312 10.02 -5.04 9.59
C GLU A 312 10.87 -4.51 10.77
N PRO A 313 10.69 -5.01 12.01
CA PRO A 313 9.73 -6.02 12.47
C PRO A 313 8.39 -5.43 12.92
N PHE A 314 7.34 -6.24 12.90
CA PHE A 314 6.06 -5.90 13.54
C PHE A 314 5.91 -6.66 14.85
N ASN A 315 5.62 -5.95 15.93
CA ASN A 315 5.37 -6.50 17.25
C ASN A 315 3.92 -6.21 17.65
N VAL A 316 3.11 -7.27 17.78
CA VAL A 316 1.68 -7.19 18.13
C VAL A 316 1.44 -7.95 19.43
N GLY A 317 1.15 -7.19 20.49
CA GLY A 317 0.76 -7.72 21.79
C GLY A 317 -0.59 -8.43 21.77
N SER A 318 -1.10 -8.79 22.94
CA SER A 318 -2.42 -9.44 23.03
C SER A 318 -3.53 -8.55 22.44
N ILE A 319 -4.38 -9.11 21.59
CA ILE A 319 -5.51 -8.40 20.98
C ILE A 319 -6.73 -8.47 21.92
N ALA A 320 -7.55 -7.41 21.98
CA ALA A 320 -8.88 -7.49 22.61
C ALA A 320 -9.92 -8.05 21.62
N GLY A 321 -9.91 -7.54 20.39
CA GLY A 321 -10.66 -8.07 19.25
C GLY A 321 -10.28 -7.33 17.97
N MET A 322 -10.35 -8.00 16.83
CA MET A 322 -10.04 -7.42 15.52
C MET A 322 -11.18 -7.74 14.55
N ALA A 323 -11.96 -6.71 14.19
CA ALA A 323 -13.11 -6.82 13.32
C ALA A 323 -12.72 -7.08 11.85
N ASN A 324 -13.73 -7.21 10.98
CA ASN A 324 -13.50 -7.44 9.55
C ASN A 324 -12.68 -6.31 8.92
N ASP A 325 -11.98 -6.64 7.84
CA ASP A 325 -11.37 -5.65 6.95
C ASP A 325 -10.30 -4.75 7.64
N VAL A 326 -9.62 -5.21 8.70
CA VAL A 326 -8.49 -4.46 9.29
C VAL A 326 -7.21 -4.64 8.45
N VAL A 327 -6.43 -3.57 8.29
CA VAL A 327 -5.13 -3.59 7.58
C VAL A 327 -4.00 -3.09 8.46
N PHE A 328 -2.91 -3.84 8.58
CA PHE A 328 -1.60 -3.34 9.02
C PHE A 328 -0.58 -3.44 7.88
N HIS A 329 0.19 -2.39 7.68
CA HIS A 329 1.32 -2.31 6.75
C HIS A 329 2.36 -1.34 7.34
N ALA A 330 3.54 -1.20 6.76
CA ALA A 330 4.55 -0.22 7.18
C ALA A 330 5.39 0.21 5.99
N LEU A 331 6.15 1.29 6.12
CA LEU A 331 7.10 1.71 5.08
C LEU A 331 8.47 1.02 5.24
N GLU A 332 9.25 0.97 4.17
CA GLU A 332 10.66 0.57 4.16
C GLU A 332 11.44 1.22 5.32
N THR A 333 12.30 0.44 6.01
CA THR A 333 13.05 0.82 7.23
C THR A 333 12.22 1.19 8.47
N THR A 334 10.88 1.05 8.42
CA THR A 334 9.99 1.40 9.54
C THR A 334 9.32 0.16 10.15
N SER A 335 8.72 0.33 11.32
CA SER A 335 8.27 -0.77 12.18
C SER A 335 6.85 -0.54 12.73
N LEU A 336 6.31 -1.54 13.42
CA LEU A 336 5.09 -1.39 14.20
C LEU A 336 5.26 -2.01 15.60
N THR A 337 4.79 -1.29 16.62
CA THR A 337 4.72 -1.79 18.00
C THR A 337 3.34 -1.51 18.58
N LEU A 338 2.55 -2.56 18.78
CA LEU A 338 1.16 -2.51 19.23
C LEU A 338 1.02 -3.26 20.57
N GLY A 339 0.48 -2.59 21.58
CA GLY A 339 0.40 -3.07 22.97
C GLY A 339 -0.68 -4.11 23.24
N ASN A 340 -0.95 -4.35 24.52
CA ASN A 340 -1.89 -5.35 25.01
C ASN A 340 -3.33 -4.84 25.07
N GLY A 341 -4.30 -5.71 24.80
CA GLY A 341 -5.73 -5.39 24.86
C GLY A 341 -6.19 -4.35 23.85
N VAL A 342 -5.50 -4.17 22.72
CA VAL A 342 -5.91 -3.22 21.67
C VAL A 342 -7.11 -3.78 20.90
N GLY A 343 -8.14 -2.97 20.69
CA GLY A 343 -9.35 -3.31 19.94
C GLY A 343 -9.40 -2.57 18.60
N TYR A 344 -9.65 -3.31 17.51
CA TYR A 344 -9.65 -2.79 16.14
C TYR A 344 -11.05 -2.89 15.53
N GLY A 345 -11.70 -1.75 15.34
CA GLY A 345 -12.97 -1.63 14.61
C GLY A 345 -12.81 -1.94 13.11
N PRO A 346 -13.91 -2.24 12.40
CA PRO A 346 -13.84 -2.68 11.02
C PRO A 346 -13.30 -1.58 10.11
N ARG A 347 -12.41 -1.95 9.18
CA ARG A 347 -11.63 -1.01 8.35
C ARG A 347 -10.69 -0.08 9.13
N ALA A 348 -10.28 -0.42 10.35
CA ALA A 348 -9.14 0.26 10.97
C ALA A 348 -7.86 -0.02 10.17
N LEU A 349 -7.08 1.03 9.90
CA LEU A 349 -5.77 0.98 9.26
C LEU A 349 -4.71 1.45 10.26
N VAL A 350 -3.66 0.67 10.45
CA VAL A 350 -2.44 1.08 11.15
C VAL A 350 -1.27 0.94 10.20
N HIS A 351 -0.70 2.08 9.80
CA HIS A 351 0.41 2.13 8.86
C HIS A 351 1.70 2.54 9.58
N GLY A 352 2.68 1.65 9.63
CA GLY A 352 4.04 1.92 10.05
C GLY A 352 4.65 3.05 9.24
N GLY A 353 5.59 3.78 9.82
CA GLY A 353 6.12 4.95 9.15
C GLY A 353 6.82 5.91 10.08
N ARG A 354 8.02 6.30 9.66
CA ARG A 354 8.75 7.50 10.05
C ARG A 354 9.53 7.91 8.80
N GLN A 355 9.27 9.11 8.27
CA GLN A 355 9.74 9.47 6.94
C GLN A 355 11.24 9.82 6.97
N VAL A 356 12.09 8.94 6.48
CA VAL A 356 13.54 9.17 6.39
C VAL A 356 13.87 9.91 5.10
N VAL A 357 14.13 11.21 5.18
CA VAL A 357 14.55 12.03 4.03
C VAL A 357 16.03 12.35 4.19
N ASN A 358 16.88 11.97 3.25
CA ASN A 358 18.33 12.17 3.31
C ASN A 358 18.98 11.66 4.63
N GLY A 359 18.48 10.54 5.16
CA GLY A 359 18.90 9.98 6.45
C GLY A 359 18.30 10.67 7.70
N ALA A 360 17.60 11.79 7.55
CA ALA A 360 16.89 12.46 8.63
C ALA A 360 15.46 11.89 8.80
N ALA A 361 15.24 11.17 9.89
CA ALA A 361 14.00 10.46 10.19
C ALA A 361 12.94 11.36 10.88
N ASN A 362 11.88 11.72 10.15
CA ASN A 362 10.89 12.73 10.54
C ASN A 362 9.55 12.17 11.02
N GLY A 363 9.05 12.71 12.14
CA GLY A 363 7.85 12.22 12.84
C GLY A 363 8.16 11.10 13.83
N PRO A 364 7.15 10.65 14.62
CA PRO A 364 7.29 9.51 15.53
C PRO A 364 7.10 8.18 14.79
N GLU A 365 7.76 7.14 15.31
CA GLU A 365 7.53 5.75 14.88
C GLU A 365 6.12 5.29 15.27
N THR A 366 5.45 4.54 14.39
CA THR A 366 4.03 4.24 14.61
C THR A 366 3.85 3.17 15.68
N SER A 367 3.17 3.56 16.76
CA SER A 367 3.09 2.79 18.00
C SER A 367 1.75 2.99 18.69
N ILE A 368 1.20 1.91 19.26
CA ILE A 368 -0.08 1.93 19.97
C ILE A 368 0.10 1.28 21.33
N GLY A 369 -0.24 2.01 22.40
CA GLY A 369 -0.14 1.56 23.78
C GLY A 369 -1.25 0.61 24.22
N ASP A 370 -1.18 0.14 25.46
CA ASP A 370 -2.12 -0.85 25.99
C ASP A 370 -3.56 -0.30 26.12
N ALA A 371 -4.54 -1.18 25.89
CA ALA A 371 -5.98 -0.94 26.02
C ALA A 371 -6.50 0.23 25.17
N VAL A 372 -5.94 0.44 23.98
CA VAL A 372 -6.41 1.43 23.01
C VAL A 372 -7.57 0.87 22.17
N GLY A 373 -8.58 1.69 21.90
CA GLY A 373 -9.67 1.38 20.98
C GLY A 373 -9.57 2.17 19.66
N LEU A 374 -9.51 1.48 18.53
CA LEU A 374 -9.57 2.09 17.19
C LEU A 374 -10.97 1.92 16.60
N GLY A 375 -11.60 3.03 16.21
CA GLY A 375 -12.94 3.06 15.65
C GLY A 375 -13.01 2.59 14.18
N PRO A 376 -14.23 2.34 13.65
CA PRO A 376 -14.39 1.93 12.26
C PRO A 376 -13.78 2.93 11.27
N ASN A 377 -13.06 2.47 10.25
CA ASN A 377 -12.41 3.33 9.25
C ASN A 377 -11.39 4.36 9.83
N SER A 378 -10.82 4.12 11.03
CA SER A 378 -9.79 5.00 11.59
C SER A 378 -8.43 4.77 10.94
N VAL A 379 -7.64 5.82 10.73
CA VAL A 379 -6.28 5.76 10.15
C VAL A 379 -5.24 6.20 11.17
N ILE A 380 -4.27 5.34 11.48
CA ILE A 380 -3.10 5.66 12.31
C ILE A 380 -1.85 5.59 11.42
N PHE A 381 -1.10 6.68 11.28
CA PHE A 381 0.08 6.74 10.41
C PHE A 381 1.10 7.76 10.92
N ARG A 382 2.36 7.36 11.08
CA ARG A 382 3.42 8.19 11.71
C ARG A 382 2.96 8.71 13.08
N ALA A 383 2.41 7.83 13.93
CA ALA A 383 1.73 8.26 15.14
C ALA A 383 1.95 7.34 16.34
N SER A 384 2.16 7.95 17.52
CA SER A 384 2.27 7.24 18.80
C SER A 384 1.03 7.48 19.66
N ILE A 385 0.32 6.42 20.04
CA ILE A 385 -0.98 6.49 20.72
C ILE A 385 -0.84 5.95 22.16
N GLY A 386 -0.79 6.83 23.16
CA GLY A 386 -0.61 6.42 24.56
C GLY A 386 -1.74 5.55 25.12
N ASN A 387 -1.43 4.73 26.13
CA ASN A 387 -2.32 3.73 26.73
C ASN A 387 -3.72 4.26 27.11
N ARG A 388 -4.74 3.40 26.98
CA ARG A 388 -6.16 3.68 27.32
C ARG A 388 -6.79 4.83 26.54
N SER A 389 -6.24 5.16 25.37
CA SER A 389 -6.80 6.14 24.44
C SER A 389 -7.85 5.52 23.51
N ALA A 390 -8.69 6.34 22.90
CA ALA A 390 -9.69 5.90 21.94
C ALA A 390 -9.75 6.83 20.73
N ILE A 391 -9.75 6.26 19.52
CA ILE A 391 -9.79 6.97 18.25
C ILE A 391 -11.14 6.72 17.58
N GLY A 392 -11.88 7.77 17.27
CA GLY A 392 -13.25 7.69 16.76
C GLY A 392 -13.37 7.11 15.36
N GLN A 393 -14.63 6.88 14.96
CA GLN A 393 -14.97 6.42 13.61
C GLN A 393 -14.53 7.44 12.56
N ARG A 394 -13.89 6.98 11.49
CA ARG A 394 -13.44 7.80 10.36
C ARG A 394 -12.56 8.98 10.81
N SER A 395 -11.71 8.74 11.79
CA SER A 395 -10.74 9.72 12.31
C SER A 395 -9.32 9.31 11.96
N ALA A 396 -8.43 10.28 11.81
CA ALA A 396 -7.01 10.02 11.56
C ALA A 396 -6.15 10.59 12.69
N VAL A 397 -5.07 9.88 13.02
CA VAL A 397 -3.95 10.43 13.80
C VAL A 397 -2.71 10.34 12.94
N PHE A 398 -2.14 11.50 12.61
CA PHE A 398 -1.04 11.64 11.64
C PHE A 398 0.11 12.46 12.22
N ASN A 399 1.36 12.03 12.02
CA ASN A 399 2.57 12.77 12.42
C ASN A 399 2.53 13.31 13.87
N SER A 400 2.02 12.51 14.82
CA SER A 400 1.58 12.99 16.15
C SER A 400 1.80 11.98 17.28
N THR A 401 2.10 12.49 18.47
CA THR A 401 2.11 11.72 19.72
C THR A 401 0.93 12.13 20.61
N LEU A 402 0.04 11.18 20.93
CA LEU A 402 -1.07 11.37 21.85
C LEU A 402 -0.71 10.85 23.26
N PRO A 403 -0.93 11.62 24.33
CA PRO A 403 -0.72 11.13 25.69
C PRO A 403 -1.74 10.04 26.07
N PRO A 404 -1.47 9.21 27.10
CA PRO A 404 -2.43 8.23 27.60
C PRO A 404 -3.78 8.83 27.96
N ARG A 405 -4.86 8.05 27.77
CA ARG A 405 -6.27 8.43 28.01
C ARG A 405 -6.79 9.55 27.09
N THR A 406 -6.22 9.73 25.90
CA THR A 406 -6.72 10.69 24.90
C THR A 406 -7.94 10.12 24.17
N HIS A 407 -8.96 10.96 23.93
CA HIS A 407 -10.11 10.60 23.08
C HIS A 407 -10.19 11.51 21.86
N VAL A 408 -9.85 10.97 20.67
CA VAL A 408 -10.06 11.65 19.39
C VAL A 408 -11.49 11.35 18.93
N ARG A 409 -12.33 12.37 18.82
CA ARG A 409 -13.73 12.23 18.38
C ARG A 409 -13.81 11.68 16.94
N SER A 410 -14.94 11.06 16.59
CA SER A 410 -15.22 10.60 15.21
C SER A 410 -15.22 11.76 14.20
N LYS A 411 -14.84 11.47 12.94
CA LYS A 411 -14.64 12.43 11.85
C LYS A 411 -13.66 13.57 12.16
N VAL A 412 -12.58 13.29 12.90
CA VAL A 412 -11.51 14.24 13.21
C VAL A 412 -10.17 13.73 12.70
N ILE A 413 -9.45 14.58 11.99
CA ILE A 413 -8.04 14.42 11.67
C ILE A 413 -7.25 15.21 12.71
N TYR A 414 -6.45 14.51 13.51
CA TYR A 414 -5.48 15.09 14.44
C TYR A 414 -4.08 14.93 13.84
N ALA A 415 -3.44 16.05 13.54
CA ALA A 415 -2.15 16.08 12.85
C ALA A 415 -1.16 17.07 13.51
N ASP A 416 0.12 16.79 13.31
CA ASP A 416 1.25 17.63 13.71
C ASP A 416 1.20 18.04 15.20
N ASN A 417 1.01 17.03 16.07
CA ASN A 417 0.84 17.16 17.51
C ASN A 417 -0.31 18.10 17.94
N GLY A 418 -1.36 18.19 17.10
CA GLY A 418 -2.53 19.04 17.34
C GLY A 418 -2.41 20.44 16.74
N SER A 419 -1.32 20.76 16.02
CA SER A 419 -1.21 22.00 15.24
C SER A 419 -2.24 22.05 14.11
N LEU A 420 -2.66 20.88 13.60
CA LEU A 420 -3.77 20.73 12.68
C LEU A 420 -4.84 19.80 13.30
N ILE A 421 -6.03 20.35 13.53
CA ILE A 421 -7.22 19.58 13.92
C ILE A 421 -8.34 19.92 12.94
N ALA A 422 -8.67 18.99 12.04
CA ALA A 422 -9.61 19.22 10.93
C ALA A 422 -10.78 18.22 10.95
N PRO A 423 -11.98 18.60 10.49
CA PRO A 423 -13.09 17.68 10.30
C PRO A 423 -12.91 16.84 9.01
N VAL A 424 -13.48 15.63 8.99
CA VAL A 424 -13.74 14.91 7.74
C VAL A 424 -15.11 15.34 7.21
N GLU A 425 -15.13 15.88 5.99
CA GLU A 425 -16.25 16.66 5.44
C GLU A 425 -17.40 15.82 4.84
N TRP A 426 -17.31 14.48 4.93
CA TRP A 426 -18.27 13.52 4.37
C TRP A 426 -18.40 12.29 5.27
#